data_AF-A0AA43S4V9-F1
#
_entry.id   AF-A0AA43S4V9-F1
#
_cell.length_a   1.000
_cell.length_b   1.000
_cell.length_c   1.000
_cell.angle_alpha   90.00
_cell.angle_beta   90.00
_cell.angle_gamma   90.00
#
_symmetry.space_group_name_H-M   'P 1'
#
loop_
_entity.id
_entity.type
_entity.pdbx_description
1 polymer ?
#
loop_
_entity_poly.entity_id
_entity_poly.type
_entity_poly.pdbx_seq_one_letter_code
_entity_poly.pdbx_strand_id
1 'polypeptide(L)'
;MRRNTNTNNQQDLSFGERTGRLVLVTTVIGVLGVGYYKLLMLAINILSTKMYMKFPLSIEHIIVTCMLSTGCLVLLSAIYYSYCEFSALNYTQRGVMRRKNVNRADESYSSLFKFSSLYAGISMIVILLFILTVGLIFQNRFVIVITFLVIVPFIIALLFKKFRKELRKGIVKLRKYVMKNLKVIGAWFFTAYLVLAILIFAMSNLQKPSFLINFVNDKTVPIKFHFENKIPEKVILGFYSTDDKGNNAVLTQEVEVNKLDFKRSFIEVTEKQISEEASSSIANFLNKEMNKGLNEAYLPDRSHYDYKYEINSSDFLKSGKNFVIIQFEINSLSNNRAYKVVNEIDVEDGKTFIINKEEFSSGK
;
A
#
# COMPACT_ATOMS: atom_id res chain seq x y z
N MET A 1 -35.00 -16.34 -61.59
CA MET A 1 -33.85 -16.29 -60.65
C MET A 1 -34.24 -15.46 -59.43
N ARG A 2 -34.71 -16.10 -58.35
CA ARG A 2 -34.95 -15.46 -57.05
C ARG A 2 -33.62 -15.42 -56.29
N ARG A 3 -33.14 -14.22 -55.97
CA ARG A 3 -31.95 -14.02 -55.13
C ARG A 3 -32.35 -14.30 -53.68
N ASN A 4 -31.96 -15.46 -53.16
CA ASN A 4 -31.99 -15.74 -51.72
C ASN A 4 -30.92 -14.87 -51.04
N THR A 5 -31.31 -13.68 -50.59
CA THR A 5 -30.56 -12.96 -49.56
C THR A 5 -30.94 -13.56 -48.20
N ASN A 6 -30.22 -14.62 -47.81
CA ASN A 6 -30.13 -15.02 -46.41
C ASN A 6 -29.47 -13.88 -45.63
N THR A 7 -30.30 -12.93 -45.19
CA THR A 7 -29.94 -12.01 -44.12
C THR A 7 -30.00 -12.84 -42.84
N ASN A 8 -28.84 -13.22 -42.33
CA ASN A 8 -28.71 -13.63 -40.94
C ASN A 8 -29.19 -12.44 -40.09
N ASN A 9 -30.46 -12.48 -39.70
CA ASN A 9 -31.02 -11.58 -38.70
C ASN A 9 -30.34 -11.91 -37.37
N GLN A 10 -29.26 -11.20 -37.04
CA GLN A 10 -29.01 -10.90 -35.63
C GLN A 10 -30.27 -10.16 -35.16
N GLN A 11 -31.06 -10.79 -34.29
CA GLN A 11 -32.18 -10.12 -33.65
C GLN A 11 -31.61 -8.90 -32.91
N ASP A 12 -31.87 -7.71 -33.46
CA ASP A 12 -31.58 -6.47 -32.76
C ASP A 12 -32.41 -6.45 -31.48
N LEU A 13 -31.73 -6.39 -30.33
CA LEU A 13 -32.37 -6.29 -29.03
C LEU A 13 -33.31 -5.10 -28.99
N SER A 14 -34.45 -5.27 -28.33
CA SER A 14 -35.41 -4.20 -28.12
C SER A 14 -34.81 -3.09 -27.24
N PHE A 15 -35.37 -1.88 -27.35
CA PHE A 15 -34.96 -0.74 -26.52
C PHE A 15 -35.07 -1.08 -25.02
N GLY A 16 -36.16 -1.75 -24.61
CA GLY A 16 -36.37 -2.17 -23.22
C GLY A 16 -35.31 -3.14 -22.72
N GLU A 17 -34.90 -4.12 -23.53
CA GLU A 17 -33.84 -5.07 -23.16
C GLU A 17 -32.48 -4.37 -23.02
N ARG A 18 -32.16 -3.43 -23.91
CA ARG A 18 -30.92 -2.63 -23.86
C ARG A 18 -30.88 -1.72 -22.63
N THR A 19 -31.96 -1.01 -22.35
CA THR A 19 -32.08 -0.20 -21.14
C THR A 19 -32.00 -1.07 -19.87
N GLY A 20 -32.62 -2.26 -19.88
CA GLY A 20 -32.52 -3.22 -18.77
C GLY A 20 -31.09 -3.68 -18.50
N ARG A 21 -30.32 -4.02 -19.56
CA ARG A 21 -28.89 -4.35 -19.42
C ARG A 21 -28.08 -3.18 -18.89
N LEU A 22 -28.35 -1.97 -19.38
CA LEU A 22 -27.66 -0.77 -18.91
C LEU A 22 -27.90 -0.51 -17.43
N VAL A 23 -29.16 -0.56 -16.97
CA VAL A 23 -29.51 -0.39 -15.55
C VAL A 23 -28.82 -1.45 -14.69
N LEU A 24 -28.82 -2.71 -15.12
CA LEU A 24 -28.16 -3.80 -14.41
C LEU A 24 -26.65 -3.53 -14.29
N VAL A 25 -25.96 -3.23 -15.40
CA VAL A 25 -24.52 -3.00 -15.38
C VAL A 25 -24.16 -1.74 -14.59
N THR A 26 -24.97 -0.68 -14.66
CA THR A 26 -24.74 0.55 -13.89
C THR A 26 -24.90 0.31 -12.39
N THR A 27 -25.87 -0.52 -11.99
CA THR A 27 -26.03 -0.96 -10.60
C THR A 27 -24.81 -1.77 -10.13
N VAL A 28 -24.32 -2.69 -10.97
CA VAL A 28 -23.10 -3.46 -10.71
C VAL A 28 -21.88 -2.55 -10.57
N ILE A 29 -21.75 -1.49 -11.39
CA ILE A 29 -20.67 -0.49 -11.26
C ILE A 29 -20.74 0.19 -9.90
N GLY A 30 -21.93 0.61 -9.43
CA GLY A 30 -22.09 1.25 -8.14
C GLY A 30 -21.66 0.35 -6.97
N VAL A 31 -22.14 -0.90 -6.96
CA VAL A 31 -21.78 -1.89 -5.92
C VAL A 31 -20.30 -2.24 -5.97
N LEU A 32 -19.76 -2.52 -7.16
CA LEU A 32 -18.34 -2.83 -7.33
C LEU A 32 -17.45 -1.66 -6.97
N GLY A 33 -17.84 -0.42 -7.30
CA GLY A 33 -17.06 0.78 -6.99
C GLY A 33 -16.95 1.02 -5.48
N VAL A 34 -18.06 0.94 -4.75
CA VAL A 34 -18.07 1.05 -3.28
C VAL A 34 -17.29 -0.10 -2.65
N GLY A 35 -17.50 -1.33 -3.12
CA GLY A 35 -16.76 -2.50 -2.65
C GLY A 35 -15.26 -2.39 -2.90
N TYR A 36 -14.87 -1.90 -4.07
CA TYR A 36 -13.48 -1.65 -4.45
C TYR A 36 -12.81 -0.65 -3.53
N TYR A 37 -13.46 0.49 -3.27
CA TYR A 37 -12.92 1.52 -2.38
C TYR A 37 -12.72 1.01 -0.95
N LYS A 38 -13.71 0.27 -0.41
CA LYS A 38 -13.59 -0.33 0.92
C LYS A 38 -12.47 -1.37 0.98
N LEU A 39 -12.33 -2.20 -0.05
CA LEU A 39 -11.27 -3.20 -0.12
C LEU A 39 -9.88 -2.54 -0.23
N LEU A 40 -9.74 -1.46 -1.01
CA LEU A 40 -8.52 -0.68 -1.09
C LEU A 40 -8.12 -0.08 0.27
N MET A 41 -9.07 0.54 0.97
CA MET A 41 -8.81 1.10 2.32
C MET A 41 -8.42 0.01 3.32
N LEU A 42 -9.12 -1.13 3.30
CA LEU A 42 -8.78 -2.28 4.15
C LEU A 42 -7.40 -2.84 3.82
N ALA A 43 -7.06 -2.95 2.54
CA ALA A 43 -5.74 -3.37 2.07
C ALA A 43 -4.63 -2.45 2.56
N ILE A 44 -4.80 -1.13 2.42
CA ILE A 44 -3.83 -0.15 2.89
C ILE A 44 -3.62 -0.29 4.39
N ASN A 45 -4.70 -0.38 5.18
CA ASN A 45 -4.60 -0.49 6.64
C ASN A 45 -3.95 -1.80 7.11
N ILE A 46 -4.30 -2.94 6.50
CA ILE A 46 -3.71 -4.24 6.88
C ILE A 46 -2.24 -4.29 6.49
N LEU A 47 -1.91 -3.84 5.28
CA LEU A 47 -0.56 -3.99 4.77
C LEU A 47 0.40 -2.90 5.31
N SER A 48 -0.10 -1.75 5.77
CA SER A 48 0.74 -0.72 6.40
C SER A 48 1.26 -1.08 7.78
N THR A 49 0.64 -2.04 8.45
CA THR A 49 0.99 -2.43 9.82
C THR A 49 2.05 -3.53 9.88
N LYS A 50 2.52 -4.05 8.74
CA LYS A 50 3.44 -5.18 8.68
C LYS A 50 4.53 -4.99 7.62
N MET A 51 5.79 -5.09 8.02
CA MET A 51 6.93 -5.25 7.09
C MET A 51 7.51 -6.66 7.23
N TYR A 52 7.56 -7.41 6.15
CA TYR A 52 7.98 -8.81 6.18
C TYR A 52 9.50 -8.92 6.11
N MET A 53 10.10 -9.65 7.06
CA MET A 53 11.56 -9.63 7.28
C MET A 53 12.34 -10.46 6.26
N LYS A 54 11.74 -11.53 5.73
CA LYS A 54 12.43 -12.49 4.82
C LYS A 54 12.16 -12.24 3.34
N PHE A 55 11.06 -11.56 3.01
CA PHE A 55 10.70 -11.22 1.64
C PHE A 55 9.93 -9.90 1.65
N PRO A 56 10.24 -8.93 0.77
CA PRO A 56 9.64 -7.59 0.84
C PRO A 56 8.13 -7.58 0.55
N LEU A 57 7.61 -8.66 -0.03
CA LEU A 57 6.19 -8.84 -0.38
C LEU A 57 5.68 -10.16 0.20
N SER A 58 4.62 -10.08 1.00
CA SER A 58 3.94 -11.29 1.46
C SER A 58 2.90 -11.79 0.45
N ILE A 59 2.34 -12.95 0.74
CA ILE A 59 1.25 -13.51 -0.06
C ILE A 59 0.02 -12.59 -0.07
N GLU A 60 -0.25 -11.90 1.04
CA GLU A 60 -1.33 -10.92 1.17
C GLU A 60 -1.18 -9.80 0.15
N HIS A 61 0.05 -9.29 -0.05
CA HIS A 61 0.32 -8.24 -1.04
C HIS A 61 -0.02 -8.69 -2.46
N ILE A 62 0.35 -9.92 -2.81
CA ILE A 62 0.09 -10.48 -4.15
C ILE A 62 -1.41 -10.73 -4.34
N ILE A 63 -2.10 -11.29 -3.35
CA ILE A 63 -3.54 -11.54 -3.40
C ILE A 63 -4.30 -10.22 -3.54
N VAL A 64 -4.01 -9.25 -2.68
CA VAL A 64 -4.64 -7.92 -2.68
C VAL A 64 -4.40 -7.21 -4.02
N THR A 65 -3.16 -7.23 -4.52
CA THR A 65 -2.82 -6.64 -5.82
C THR A 65 -3.63 -7.29 -6.93
N CYS A 66 -3.69 -8.63 -6.98
CA CYS A 66 -4.45 -9.35 -8.01
C CYS A 66 -5.95 -9.04 -7.94
N MET A 67 -6.53 -8.97 -6.74
CA MET A 67 -7.93 -8.62 -6.53
C MET A 67 -8.23 -7.18 -6.97
N LEU A 68 -7.41 -6.21 -6.55
CA LEU A 68 -7.57 -4.80 -6.90
C LEU A 68 -7.31 -4.52 -8.39
N SER A 69 -6.38 -5.20 -9.03
CA SER A 69 -6.15 -5.00 -10.47
C SER A 69 -7.28 -5.59 -11.30
N THR A 70 -7.76 -6.78 -10.93
CA THR A 70 -8.92 -7.40 -11.58
C THR A 70 -10.18 -6.57 -11.39
N GLY A 71 -10.46 -6.13 -10.15
CA GLY A 71 -11.61 -5.28 -9.85
C GLY A 71 -11.59 -3.96 -10.62
N CYS A 72 -10.44 -3.30 -10.69
CA CYS A 72 -10.27 -2.05 -11.44
C CYS A 72 -10.54 -2.24 -12.95
N LEU A 73 -9.97 -3.28 -13.57
CA LEU A 73 -10.18 -3.53 -15.00
C LEU A 73 -11.61 -3.96 -15.34
N VAL A 74 -12.26 -4.72 -14.46
CA VAL A 74 -13.68 -5.06 -14.62
C VAL A 74 -14.55 -3.80 -14.54
N LEU A 75 -14.26 -2.92 -13.58
CA LEU A 75 -14.98 -1.66 -13.40
C LEU A 75 -14.78 -0.72 -14.61
N LEU A 76 -13.56 -0.58 -15.11
CA LEU A 76 -13.27 0.18 -16.33
C LEU A 76 -13.99 -0.40 -17.55
N SER A 77 -14.03 -1.73 -17.67
CA SER A 77 -14.75 -2.41 -18.76
C SER A 77 -16.26 -2.19 -18.69
N ALA A 78 -16.83 -2.18 -17.48
CA ALA A 78 -18.25 -1.92 -17.26
C ALA A 78 -18.63 -0.45 -17.57
N ILE A 79 -17.78 0.51 -17.19
CA ILE A 79 -17.94 1.93 -17.57
C ILE A 79 -17.87 2.07 -19.10
N TYR A 80 -16.89 1.44 -19.75
CA TYR A 80 -16.73 1.47 -21.20
C TYR A 80 -17.92 0.84 -21.93
N TYR A 81 -18.47 -0.27 -21.41
CA TYR A 81 -19.71 -0.85 -21.89
C TYR A 81 -20.86 0.16 -21.81
N SER A 82 -21.04 0.80 -20.65
CA SER A 82 -22.12 1.78 -20.44
C SER A 82 -22.01 2.93 -21.45
N TYR A 83 -20.80 3.44 -21.70
CA TYR A 83 -20.54 4.44 -22.73
C TYR A 83 -20.95 3.95 -24.14
N CYS A 84 -20.62 2.71 -24.48
CA CYS A 84 -21.00 2.11 -25.77
C CYS A 84 -22.51 1.93 -25.90
N GLU A 85 -23.19 1.50 -24.83
CA GLU A 85 -24.64 1.32 -24.78
C GLU A 85 -25.37 2.67 -24.91
N PHE A 86 -24.92 3.72 -24.22
CA PHE A 86 -25.45 5.09 -24.41
C PHE A 86 -25.31 5.57 -25.86
N SER A 87 -24.18 5.27 -26.51
CA SER A 87 -23.97 5.59 -27.92
C SER A 87 -24.88 4.79 -28.87
N ALA A 88 -25.23 3.56 -28.50
CA ALA A 88 -26.18 2.73 -29.24
C ALA A 88 -27.65 3.18 -29.08
N LEU A 89 -28.00 3.74 -27.93
CA LEU A 89 -29.34 4.28 -27.64
C LEU A 89 -29.59 5.66 -28.29
N ASN A 90 -28.55 6.33 -28.80
CA ASN A 90 -28.68 7.64 -29.43
C ASN A 90 -29.36 7.56 -30.81
N TYR A 91 -30.63 7.95 -30.87
CA TYR A 91 -31.49 7.96 -32.06
C TYR A 91 -31.14 9.04 -33.10
N THR A 92 -30.25 9.98 -32.78
CA THR A 92 -29.79 11.01 -33.73
C THR A 92 -28.93 10.41 -34.85
N GLN A 93 -28.31 9.25 -34.61
CA GLN A 93 -27.51 8.54 -35.61
C GLN A 93 -28.39 7.56 -36.41
N ARG A 94 -28.35 7.65 -37.75
CA ARG A 94 -29.16 6.81 -38.67
C ARG A 94 -28.29 5.89 -39.54
N GLY A 95 -28.88 4.81 -40.03
CA GLY A 95 -28.27 3.90 -41.00
C GLY A 95 -27.04 3.14 -40.45
N VAL A 96 -25.93 3.21 -41.18
CA VAL A 96 -24.70 2.44 -40.91
C VAL A 96 -24.08 2.77 -39.56
N MET A 97 -24.13 4.04 -39.13
CA MET A 97 -23.50 4.47 -37.88
C MET A 97 -24.21 3.90 -36.65
N ARG A 98 -25.55 3.86 -36.68
CA ARG A 98 -26.36 3.23 -35.63
C ARG A 98 -26.03 1.74 -35.50
N ARG A 99 -26.01 1.00 -36.62
CA ARG A 99 -25.67 -0.44 -36.62
C ARG A 99 -24.27 -0.70 -36.08
N LYS A 100 -23.30 0.17 -36.39
CA LYS A 100 -21.94 0.09 -35.84
C LYS A 100 -21.91 0.26 -34.32
N ASN A 101 -22.67 1.20 -33.76
CA ASN A 101 -22.72 1.41 -32.31
C ASN A 101 -23.42 0.26 -31.59
N VAL A 102 -24.52 -0.25 -32.15
CA VAL A 102 -25.25 -1.43 -31.65
C VAL A 102 -24.31 -2.64 -31.57
N ASN A 103 -23.59 -2.93 -32.65
CA ASN A 103 -22.62 -4.03 -32.66
C ASN A 103 -21.49 -3.81 -31.64
N ARG A 104 -20.99 -2.58 -31.51
CA ARG A 104 -19.94 -2.24 -30.53
C ARG A 104 -20.41 -2.42 -29.09
N ALA A 105 -21.68 -2.12 -28.79
CA ALA A 105 -22.28 -2.33 -27.48
C ALA A 105 -22.44 -3.83 -27.16
N ASP A 106 -22.86 -4.64 -28.13
CA ASP A 106 -22.99 -6.08 -27.95
C ASP A 106 -21.61 -6.76 -27.78
N GLU A 107 -20.63 -6.33 -28.56
CA GLU A 107 -19.24 -6.78 -28.42
C GLU A 107 -18.65 -6.39 -27.07
N SER A 108 -18.90 -5.18 -26.57
CA SER A 108 -18.40 -4.74 -25.27
C SER A 108 -19.09 -5.45 -24.10
N TYR A 109 -20.39 -5.75 -24.22
CA TYR A 109 -21.12 -6.59 -23.26
C TYR A 109 -20.53 -8.00 -23.16
N SER A 110 -20.30 -8.66 -24.30
CA SER A 110 -19.67 -9.99 -24.34
C SER A 110 -18.23 -9.96 -23.81
N SER A 111 -17.50 -8.90 -24.14
CA SER A 111 -16.12 -8.70 -23.69
C SER A 111 -16.00 -8.57 -22.18
N LEU A 112 -17.01 -8.00 -21.50
CA LEU A 112 -17.04 -7.86 -20.04
C LEU A 112 -16.86 -9.22 -19.34
N PHE A 113 -17.64 -10.22 -19.69
CA PHE A 113 -17.56 -11.56 -19.09
C PHE A 113 -16.28 -12.29 -19.51
N LYS A 114 -15.92 -12.19 -20.78
CA LYS A 114 -14.71 -12.83 -21.32
C LYS A 114 -13.43 -12.30 -20.67
N PHE A 115 -13.33 -10.99 -20.45
CA PHE A 115 -12.16 -10.41 -19.81
C PHE A 115 -12.18 -10.60 -18.30
N SER A 116 -13.34 -10.56 -17.65
CA SER A 116 -13.46 -10.89 -16.21
C SER A 116 -12.91 -12.27 -15.90
N SER A 117 -13.33 -13.29 -16.67
CA SER A 117 -12.82 -14.66 -16.53
C SER A 117 -11.33 -14.79 -16.84
N LEU A 118 -10.83 -14.08 -17.86
CA LEU A 118 -9.42 -14.04 -18.18
C LEU A 118 -8.59 -13.42 -17.04
N TYR A 119 -9.00 -12.27 -16.49
CA TYR A 119 -8.30 -11.60 -15.39
C TYR A 119 -8.29 -12.42 -14.10
N ALA A 120 -9.41 -13.08 -13.78
CA ALA A 120 -9.48 -14.01 -12.66
C ALA A 120 -8.53 -15.21 -12.85
N GLY A 121 -8.49 -15.78 -14.06
CA GLY A 121 -7.58 -16.87 -14.40
C GLY A 121 -6.11 -16.46 -14.29
N ILE A 122 -5.74 -15.28 -14.79
CA ILE A 122 -4.38 -14.73 -14.66
C ILE A 122 -4.02 -14.52 -13.19
N SER A 123 -4.92 -13.92 -12.41
CA SER A 123 -4.73 -13.70 -10.96
C SER A 123 -4.45 -15.01 -10.23
N MET A 124 -5.24 -16.05 -10.48
CA MET A 124 -5.02 -17.37 -9.87
C MET A 124 -3.68 -17.98 -10.26
N ILE A 125 -3.28 -17.86 -11.53
CA ILE A 125 -1.96 -18.33 -11.99
C ILE A 125 -0.83 -17.59 -11.29
N VAL A 126 -0.91 -16.26 -11.17
CA VAL A 126 0.12 -15.45 -10.52
C VAL A 126 0.23 -15.77 -9.03
N ILE A 127 -0.90 -15.90 -8.33
CA ILE A 127 -0.93 -16.30 -6.91
C ILE A 127 -0.32 -17.70 -6.74
N LEU A 128 -0.70 -18.66 -7.56
CA LEU A 128 -0.20 -20.04 -7.46
C LEU A 128 1.30 -20.12 -7.76
N LEU A 129 1.78 -19.41 -8.78
CA LEU A 129 3.21 -19.31 -9.08
C LEU A 129 3.97 -18.69 -7.92
N PHE A 130 3.44 -17.62 -7.32
CA PHE A 130 4.06 -16.99 -6.15
C PHE A 130 4.16 -17.95 -4.96
N ILE A 131 3.07 -18.64 -4.61
CA ILE A 131 3.05 -19.66 -3.54
C ILE A 131 4.10 -20.75 -3.81
N LEU A 132 4.16 -21.24 -5.04
CA LEU A 132 5.10 -22.30 -5.42
C LEU A 132 6.56 -21.80 -5.33
N THR A 133 6.86 -20.62 -5.86
CA THR A 133 8.20 -20.04 -5.81
C THR A 133 8.64 -19.78 -4.38
N VAL A 134 7.81 -19.11 -3.57
CA VAL A 134 8.11 -18.79 -2.18
C VAL A 134 8.23 -20.05 -1.33
N GLY A 135 7.33 -21.01 -1.52
CA GLY A 135 7.38 -22.30 -0.82
C GLY A 135 8.63 -23.11 -1.14
N LEU A 136 9.12 -23.09 -2.38
CA LEU A 136 10.38 -23.73 -2.76
C LEU A 136 11.59 -23.01 -2.15
N ILE A 137 11.63 -21.68 -2.21
CA ILE A 137 12.72 -20.86 -1.63
C ILE A 137 12.87 -21.13 -0.13
N PHE A 138 11.76 -21.17 0.61
CA PHE A 138 11.76 -21.41 2.06
C PHE A 138 11.74 -22.89 2.45
N GLN A 139 11.93 -23.79 1.48
CA GLN A 139 11.97 -25.24 1.70
C GLN A 139 10.76 -25.75 2.48
N ASN A 140 9.58 -25.25 2.13
CA ASN A 140 8.30 -25.69 2.69
C ASN A 140 8.02 -27.12 2.21
N ARG A 141 7.98 -28.07 3.14
CA ARG A 141 7.87 -29.50 2.82
C ARG A 141 6.55 -29.82 2.11
N PHE A 142 5.45 -29.15 2.45
CA PHE A 142 4.16 -29.36 1.77
C PHE A 142 4.22 -28.95 0.31
N VAL A 143 4.76 -27.76 0.03
CA VAL A 143 4.89 -27.27 -1.35
C VAL A 143 5.81 -28.20 -2.14
N ILE A 144 6.92 -28.65 -1.56
CA ILE A 144 7.83 -29.61 -2.21
C ILE A 144 7.12 -30.92 -2.52
N VAL A 145 6.41 -31.52 -1.55
CA VAL A 145 5.69 -32.80 -1.73
C VAL A 145 4.60 -32.67 -2.79
N ILE A 146 3.75 -31.65 -2.73
CA ILE A 146 2.69 -31.41 -3.73
C ILE A 146 3.31 -31.21 -5.11
N THR A 147 4.38 -30.42 -5.19
CA THR A 147 5.10 -30.19 -6.45
C THR A 147 5.65 -31.50 -7.01
N PHE A 148 6.23 -32.36 -6.17
CA PHE A 148 6.72 -33.67 -6.58
C PHE A 148 5.58 -34.59 -7.07
N LEU A 149 4.45 -34.62 -6.35
CA LEU A 149 3.25 -35.39 -6.73
C LEU A 149 2.64 -34.95 -8.07
N VAL A 150 2.82 -33.69 -8.47
CA VAL A 150 2.36 -33.19 -9.78
C VAL A 150 3.43 -33.43 -10.86
N ILE A 151 4.70 -33.13 -10.57
CA ILE A 151 5.78 -33.18 -11.54
C ILE A 151 6.14 -34.62 -11.92
N VAL A 152 6.20 -35.56 -10.98
CA VAL A 152 6.62 -36.94 -11.27
C VAL A 152 5.68 -37.65 -12.25
N PRO A 153 4.35 -37.68 -12.01
CA PRO A 153 3.41 -38.22 -13.00
C PRO A 153 3.46 -37.47 -14.32
N PHE A 154 3.70 -36.16 -14.30
CA PHE A 154 3.85 -35.37 -15.53
C PHE A 154 5.09 -35.79 -16.34
N ILE A 155 6.24 -36.00 -15.69
CA ILE A 155 7.46 -36.51 -16.33
C ILE A 155 7.23 -37.92 -16.89
N ILE A 156 6.59 -38.81 -16.12
CA ILE A 156 6.22 -40.16 -16.58
C ILE A 156 5.30 -40.06 -17.80
N ALA A 157 4.31 -39.17 -17.77
CA ALA A 157 3.40 -38.92 -18.88
C ALA A 157 4.13 -38.43 -20.14
N LEU A 158 5.20 -37.64 -20.00
CA LEU A 158 6.02 -37.19 -21.13
C LEU A 158 6.75 -38.31 -21.88
N LEU A 159 6.97 -39.48 -21.26
CA LEU A 159 7.53 -40.65 -21.96
C LEU A 159 6.57 -41.16 -23.04
N PHE A 160 5.25 -41.01 -22.86
CA PHE A 160 4.24 -41.45 -23.81
C PHE A 160 4.13 -40.50 -25.01
N LYS A 161 4.33 -41.04 -26.22
CA LYS A 161 4.26 -40.28 -27.49
C LYS A 161 2.90 -39.60 -27.72
N LYS A 162 1.79 -40.25 -27.30
CA LYS A 162 0.43 -39.69 -27.40
C LYS A 162 0.28 -38.43 -26.54
N PHE A 163 0.76 -38.48 -25.30
CA PHE A 163 0.74 -37.34 -24.38
C PHE A 163 1.55 -36.16 -24.93
N ARG A 164 2.79 -36.40 -25.40
CA ARG A 164 3.61 -35.34 -26.02
C ARG A 164 2.92 -34.67 -27.22
N LYS A 165 2.22 -35.44 -28.06
CA LYS A 165 1.50 -34.90 -29.23
C LYS A 165 0.34 -34.01 -28.80
N GLU A 166 -0.44 -34.42 -27.79
CA GLU A 166 -1.54 -33.61 -27.26
C GLU A 166 -1.03 -32.37 -26.50
N LEU A 167 0.05 -32.51 -25.71
CA LEU A 167 0.72 -31.39 -25.05
C LEU A 167 1.18 -30.33 -26.07
N ARG A 168 1.84 -30.73 -27.16
CA ARG A 168 2.28 -29.80 -28.21
C ARG A 168 1.10 -29.08 -28.86
N LYS A 169 0.00 -29.78 -29.15
CA LYS A 169 -1.23 -29.15 -29.66
C LYS A 169 -1.79 -28.15 -28.65
N GLY A 170 -1.82 -28.51 -27.36
CA GLY A 170 -2.23 -27.65 -26.26
C GLY A 170 -1.38 -26.37 -26.18
N ILE A 171 -0.06 -26.50 -26.20
CA ILE A 171 0.89 -25.38 -26.19
C ILE A 171 0.67 -24.47 -27.40
N VAL A 172 0.47 -25.01 -28.60
CA VAL A 172 0.21 -24.21 -29.80
C VAL A 172 -1.12 -23.45 -29.68
N LYS A 173 -2.18 -24.10 -29.16
CA LYS A 173 -3.47 -23.44 -28.89
C LYS A 173 -3.32 -22.33 -27.85
N LEU A 174 -2.62 -22.61 -26.75
CA LEU A 174 -2.35 -21.65 -25.68
C LEU A 174 -1.56 -20.45 -26.21
N ARG A 175 -0.49 -20.67 -26.97
CA ARG A 175 0.30 -19.60 -27.60
C ARG A 175 -0.57 -18.73 -28.50
N LYS A 176 -1.40 -19.33 -29.37
CA LYS A 176 -2.33 -18.58 -30.22
C LYS A 176 -3.32 -17.77 -29.39
N TYR A 177 -3.83 -18.33 -28.30
CA TYR A 177 -4.74 -17.65 -27.37
C TYR A 177 -4.05 -16.47 -26.66
N VAL A 178 -2.84 -16.66 -26.15
CA VAL A 178 -2.05 -15.61 -25.49
C VAL A 178 -1.72 -14.49 -26.47
N MET A 179 -1.23 -14.80 -27.67
CA MET A 179 -0.92 -13.78 -28.69
C MET A 179 -2.17 -12.99 -29.10
N LYS A 180 -3.34 -13.66 -29.22
CA LYS A 180 -4.61 -12.99 -29.55
C LYS A 180 -5.05 -12.00 -28.45
N ASN A 181 -4.80 -12.32 -27.19
CA ASN A 181 -5.22 -11.49 -26.06
C ASN A 181 -4.06 -10.72 -25.40
N LEU A 182 -2.90 -10.61 -26.07
CA LEU A 182 -1.67 -10.07 -25.47
C LEU A 182 -1.86 -8.66 -24.89
N LYS A 183 -2.60 -7.79 -25.57
CA LYS A 183 -2.90 -6.43 -25.09
C LYS A 183 -3.70 -6.45 -23.77
N VAL A 184 -4.66 -7.36 -23.66
CA VAL A 184 -5.52 -7.49 -22.48
C VAL A 184 -4.73 -8.07 -21.30
N ILE A 185 -3.89 -9.07 -21.57
CA ILE A 185 -2.96 -9.65 -20.58
C ILE A 185 -1.95 -8.59 -20.12
N GLY A 186 -1.36 -7.85 -21.06
CA GLY A 186 -0.42 -6.77 -20.77
C GLY A 186 -1.04 -5.65 -19.95
N ALA A 187 -2.29 -5.27 -20.24
CA ALA A 187 -3.04 -4.30 -19.44
C ALA A 187 -3.19 -4.78 -17.98
N TRP A 188 -3.47 -6.08 -17.76
CA TRP A 188 -3.54 -6.64 -16.42
C TRP A 188 -2.22 -6.53 -15.67
N PHE A 189 -1.09 -6.91 -16.28
CA PHE A 189 0.22 -6.79 -15.64
C PHE A 189 0.59 -5.34 -15.35
N PHE A 190 0.28 -4.42 -16.26
CA PHE A 190 0.52 -3.00 -16.06
C PHE A 190 -0.31 -2.44 -14.88
N THR A 191 -1.60 -2.78 -14.81
CA THR A 191 -2.46 -2.38 -13.69
C THR A 191 -2.01 -3.03 -12.37
N ALA A 192 -1.55 -4.28 -12.39
CA ALA A 192 -0.98 -4.95 -11.23
C ALA A 192 0.27 -4.26 -10.71
N TYR A 193 1.19 -3.90 -11.60
CA TYR A 193 2.38 -3.15 -11.24
C TYR A 193 2.03 -1.78 -10.62
N LEU A 194 1.08 -1.05 -11.22
CA LEU A 194 0.66 0.26 -10.74
C LEU A 194 0.00 0.17 -9.36
N VAL A 195 -0.92 -0.78 -9.16
CA VAL A 195 -1.56 -1.03 -7.86
C VAL A 195 -0.53 -1.39 -6.81
N LEU A 196 0.42 -2.27 -7.12
CA LEU A 196 1.48 -2.65 -6.20
C LEU A 196 2.35 -1.44 -5.81
N ALA A 197 2.71 -0.59 -6.78
CA ALA A 197 3.48 0.63 -6.53
C ALA A 197 2.71 1.62 -5.63
N ILE A 198 1.39 1.78 -5.85
CA ILE A 198 0.54 2.59 -4.97
C ILE A 198 0.53 2.02 -3.55
N LEU A 199 0.39 0.71 -3.38
CA LEU A 199 0.39 0.07 -2.06
C LEU A 199 1.72 0.31 -1.33
N ILE A 200 2.85 0.11 -2.02
CA ILE A 200 4.19 0.36 -1.46
C ILE A 200 4.36 1.84 -1.06
N PHE A 201 3.92 2.76 -1.91
CA PHE A 201 3.98 4.19 -1.62
C PHE A 201 3.03 4.60 -0.48
N ALA A 202 1.86 3.97 -0.36
CA ALA A 202 0.95 4.21 0.74
C ALA A 202 1.56 3.77 2.07
N MET A 203 2.23 2.60 2.11
CA MET A 203 2.94 2.09 3.29
C MET A 203 4.05 3.04 3.75
N SER A 204 4.88 3.53 2.82
CA SER A 204 6.01 4.39 3.17
C SER A 204 5.59 5.74 3.77
N ASN A 205 4.37 6.19 3.49
CA ASN A 205 3.82 7.46 4.01
C ASN A 205 3.07 7.34 5.34
N LEU A 206 2.87 6.12 5.86
CA LEU A 206 2.11 5.91 7.10
C LEU A 206 2.93 6.08 8.37
N GLN A 207 4.27 6.08 8.28
CA GLN A 207 5.14 6.44 9.39
C GLN A 207 5.12 7.96 9.61
N LYS A 208 4.19 8.43 10.45
CA LYS A 208 4.12 9.83 10.84
C LYS A 208 5.29 10.14 11.79
N PRO A 209 6.14 11.14 11.47
CA PRO A 209 7.13 11.58 12.43
C PRO A 209 6.43 12.22 13.62
N SER A 210 6.76 11.77 14.83
CA SER A 210 6.31 12.40 16.07
C SER A 210 7.52 13.03 16.76
N PHE A 211 7.27 14.13 17.48
CA PHE A 211 8.27 14.72 18.36
C PHE A 211 7.63 15.22 19.64
N LEU A 212 8.44 15.25 20.68
CA LEU A 212 8.15 15.74 22.00
C LEU A 212 9.34 16.60 22.48
N ILE A 213 9.07 17.85 22.81
CA ILE A 213 10.03 18.77 23.42
C ILE A 213 9.53 19.10 24.81
N ASN A 214 10.30 18.71 25.82
CA ASN A 214 9.96 18.91 27.21
C ASN A 214 10.92 19.88 27.87
N PHE A 215 10.37 20.89 28.53
CA PHE A 215 11.07 21.81 29.41
C PHE A 215 10.78 21.37 30.85
N VAL A 216 11.81 20.84 31.52
CA VAL A 216 11.62 20.32 32.89
C VAL A 216 11.92 21.43 33.89
N ASN A 217 10.98 21.70 34.80
CA ASN A 217 11.20 22.63 35.90
C ASN A 217 12.07 21.99 36.99
N ASP A 218 13.38 21.95 36.75
CA ASP A 218 14.41 21.51 37.68
C ASP A 218 15.53 22.56 37.75
N LYS A 219 16.47 22.44 38.69
CA LYS A 219 17.57 23.39 38.93
C LYS A 219 18.42 23.69 37.70
N THR A 220 18.46 22.79 36.73
CA THR A 220 19.22 22.91 35.47
C THR A 220 18.34 23.20 34.26
N VAL A 221 17.02 23.30 34.42
CA VAL A 221 16.04 23.49 33.33
C VAL A 221 16.39 22.68 32.07
N PRO A 222 16.48 21.34 32.16
CA PRO A 222 16.89 20.58 31.00
C PRO A 222 15.81 20.65 29.92
N ILE A 223 16.23 21.00 28.70
CA ILE A 223 15.40 20.89 27.50
C ILE A 223 15.65 19.52 26.90
N LYS A 224 14.62 18.68 26.93
CA LYS A 224 14.66 17.30 26.45
C LYS A 224 13.98 17.22 25.10
N PHE A 225 14.73 16.77 24.11
CA PHE A 225 14.25 16.44 22.78
C PHE A 225 14.00 14.95 22.69
N HIS A 226 12.82 14.58 22.22
CA HIS A 226 12.49 13.21 21.87
C HIS A 226 11.85 13.21 20.49
N PHE A 227 12.51 12.54 19.54
CA PHE A 227 11.98 12.29 18.21
C PHE A 227 11.71 10.80 18.04
N GLU A 228 10.59 10.46 17.41
CA GLU A 228 10.19 9.08 17.13
C GLU A 228 10.28 8.79 15.62
N ASN A 229 10.92 7.68 15.28
CA ASN A 229 11.10 7.12 13.92
C ASN A 229 11.91 7.99 12.95
N LYS A 230 11.87 9.32 13.08
CA LYS A 230 12.59 10.25 12.23
C LYS A 230 13.14 11.43 13.01
N ILE A 231 14.43 11.69 12.80
CA ILE A 231 15.18 12.77 13.42
C ILE A 231 15.53 13.84 12.37
N PRO A 232 15.47 15.14 12.72
CA PRO A 232 15.99 16.20 11.85
C PRO A 232 17.50 16.06 11.63
N GLU A 233 18.03 16.65 10.55
CA GLU A 233 19.49 16.70 10.33
C GLU A 233 20.18 17.57 11.37
N LYS A 234 19.52 18.67 11.76
CA LYS A 234 19.95 19.60 12.79
C LYS A 234 18.76 20.21 13.55
N VAL A 235 18.99 20.56 14.80
CA VAL A 235 18.11 21.39 15.64
C VAL A 235 18.87 22.62 16.06
N ILE A 236 18.31 23.80 15.81
CA ILE A 236 18.90 25.09 16.20
C ILE A 236 18.11 25.62 17.40
N LEU A 237 18.80 25.84 18.51
CA LEU A 237 18.26 26.50 19.70
C LEU A 237 18.83 27.91 19.80
N GLY A 238 17.97 28.92 19.73
CA GLY A 238 18.32 30.30 20.04
C GLY A 238 17.76 30.70 21.40
N PHE A 239 18.64 31.16 22.28
CA PHE A 239 18.29 31.72 23.59
C PHE A 239 18.27 33.24 23.50
N TYR A 240 17.19 33.86 23.95
CA TYR A 240 17.03 35.31 23.93
C TYR A 240 16.67 35.81 25.33
N SER A 241 17.22 36.95 25.73
CA SER A 241 16.84 37.64 26.97
C SER A 241 16.31 39.03 26.64
N THR A 242 15.33 39.52 27.40
CA THR A 242 14.95 40.95 27.33
C THR A 242 16.07 41.82 27.89
N ASP A 243 16.38 42.94 27.23
CA ASP A 243 17.29 43.96 27.80
C ASP A 243 16.69 44.55 29.10
N ASP A 244 17.53 45.14 29.97
CA ASP A 244 17.18 45.77 31.24
C ASP A 244 16.02 46.80 31.15
N LYS A 245 15.72 47.32 29.94
CA LYS A 245 14.62 48.23 29.62
C LYS A 245 13.35 47.54 29.10
N GLY A 246 13.34 46.21 28.99
CA GLY A 246 12.19 45.37 28.64
C GLY A 246 11.71 45.43 27.18
N ASN A 247 12.39 46.20 26.31
CA ASN A 247 11.85 46.54 24.99
C ASN A 247 12.36 45.69 23.83
N ASN A 248 13.56 45.10 23.95
CA ASN A 248 14.17 44.30 22.88
C ASN A 248 14.65 42.95 23.40
N ALA A 249 14.35 41.88 22.65
CA ALA A 249 14.90 40.55 22.88
C ALA A 249 16.25 40.42 22.16
N VAL A 250 17.32 40.17 22.91
CA VAL A 250 18.68 40.02 22.37
C VAL A 250 19.08 38.55 22.43
N LEU A 251 19.62 38.02 21.34
CA LEU A 251 20.17 36.66 21.28
C LEU A 251 21.37 36.56 22.25
N THR A 252 21.28 35.70 23.24
CA THR A 252 22.33 35.45 24.23
C THR A 252 23.25 34.33 23.79
N GLN A 253 22.68 33.24 23.26
CA GLN A 253 23.43 32.07 22.82
C GLN A 253 22.66 31.34 21.71
N GLU A 254 23.40 30.75 20.78
CA GLU A 254 22.87 29.77 19.83
C GLU A 254 23.57 28.43 20.04
N VAL A 255 22.79 27.34 19.99
CA VAL A 255 23.30 25.97 20.07
C VAL A 255 22.75 25.17 18.89
N GLU A 256 23.65 24.56 18.12
CA GLU A 256 23.30 23.66 17.04
C GLU A 256 23.53 22.21 17.49
N VAL A 257 22.47 21.41 17.43
CA VAL A 257 22.51 19.97 17.76
C VAL A 257 22.38 19.19 16.47
N ASN A 258 23.38 18.38 16.16
CA ASN A 258 23.39 17.56 14.96
C ASN A 258 22.73 16.20 15.22
N LYS A 259 22.28 15.55 14.14
CA LYS A 259 21.72 14.21 14.18
C LYS A 259 22.56 13.18 14.97
N LEU A 260 23.88 13.30 14.92
CA LEU A 260 24.81 12.37 15.56
C LEU A 260 24.86 12.53 17.09
N ASP A 261 24.43 13.66 17.62
CA ASP A 261 24.48 13.97 19.06
C ASP A 261 23.34 13.29 19.84
N PHE A 262 22.31 12.80 19.13
CA PHE A 262 21.16 12.14 19.74
C PHE A 262 21.48 10.71 20.15
N LYS A 263 21.16 10.38 21.40
CA LYS A 263 21.20 9.00 21.89
C LYS A 263 20.04 8.23 21.27
N ARG A 264 20.36 7.10 20.63
CA ARG A 264 19.38 6.22 19.99
C ARG A 264 19.02 5.07 20.92
N SER A 265 17.73 4.92 21.21
CA SER A 265 17.14 3.69 21.73
C SER A 265 16.13 3.16 20.72
N PHE A 266 15.86 1.86 20.73
CA PHE A 266 14.91 1.27 19.80
C PHE A 266 14.14 0.13 20.45
N ILE A 267 12.88 0.01 20.09
CA ILE A 267 12.04 -1.14 20.38
C ILE A 267 11.64 -1.74 19.03
N GLU A 268 12.03 -2.98 18.80
CA GLU A 268 11.65 -3.74 17.60
C GLU A 268 10.70 -4.86 18.00
N VAL A 269 9.43 -4.71 17.60
CA VAL A 269 8.38 -5.70 17.82
C VAL A 269 8.25 -6.54 16.56
N THR A 270 8.51 -7.84 16.70
CA THR A 270 8.31 -8.81 15.64
C THR A 270 7.16 -9.75 15.98
N GLU A 271 6.24 -9.94 15.03
CA GLU A 271 5.23 -10.98 15.10
C GLU A 271 5.86 -12.29 14.60
N LYS A 272 5.96 -13.28 15.49
CA LYS A 272 6.23 -14.67 15.13
C LYS A 272 4.97 -15.46 15.42
N GLN A 273 4.30 -15.97 14.38
CA GLN A 273 3.09 -16.78 14.53
C GLN A 273 3.36 -18.22 15.04
N ILE A 274 4.61 -18.60 15.25
CA ILE A 274 4.95 -19.91 15.79
C ILE A 274 5.03 -19.76 17.31
N SER A 275 3.95 -20.08 18.02
CA SER A 275 4.07 -20.42 19.43
C SER A 275 4.84 -21.74 19.52
N GLU A 276 6.01 -21.71 20.16
CA GLU A 276 6.76 -22.92 20.50
C GLU A 276 6.08 -23.61 21.69
N GLU A 277 4.80 -23.97 21.56
CA GLU A 277 4.20 -24.90 22.53
C GLU A 277 4.71 -26.30 22.19
N ALA A 278 5.41 -26.89 23.16
CA ALA A 278 6.11 -28.17 23.08
C ALA A 278 5.18 -29.40 22.96
N SER A 279 4.02 -29.30 22.31
CA SER A 279 3.16 -30.45 22.04
C SER A 279 3.46 -31.03 20.65
N SER A 280 3.70 -32.34 20.60
CA SER A 280 4.09 -33.14 19.43
C SER A 280 2.95 -33.39 18.43
N SER A 281 1.94 -32.53 18.40
CA SER A 281 0.74 -32.75 17.59
C SER A 281 1.02 -32.56 16.10
N ILE A 282 0.37 -33.38 15.26
CA ILE A 282 0.35 -33.22 13.80
C ILE A 282 -0.13 -31.82 13.41
N ALA A 283 -1.05 -31.23 14.17
CA ALA A 283 -1.53 -29.86 13.99
C ALA A 283 -0.40 -28.82 14.14
N ASN A 284 0.50 -28.99 15.11
CA ASN A 284 1.64 -28.08 15.29
C ASN A 284 2.67 -28.24 14.18
N PHE A 285 2.93 -29.47 13.73
CA PHE A 285 3.78 -29.72 12.56
C PHE A 285 3.19 -29.06 11.30
N LEU A 286 1.89 -29.25 11.06
CA LEU A 286 1.16 -28.65 9.94
C LEU A 286 1.25 -27.12 9.98
N ASN A 287 0.95 -26.51 11.12
CA ASN A 287 1.02 -25.06 11.30
C ASN A 287 2.44 -24.53 11.07
N LYS A 288 3.46 -25.20 11.63
CA LYS A 288 4.87 -24.80 11.48
C LYS A 288 5.32 -24.82 10.02
N GLU A 289 4.98 -25.87 9.28
CA GLU A 289 5.36 -25.98 7.87
C GLU A 289 4.49 -25.10 6.97
N MET A 290 3.20 -24.91 7.24
CA MET A 290 2.35 -23.96 6.49
C MET A 290 2.84 -22.51 6.63
N ASN A 291 3.32 -22.13 7.80
CA ASN A 291 3.73 -20.75 8.12
C ASN A 291 5.23 -20.49 7.88
N LYS A 292 5.96 -21.49 7.41
CA LYS A 292 7.41 -21.43 7.22
C LYS A 292 7.79 -20.40 6.17
N GLY A 293 8.56 -19.39 6.60
CA GLY A 293 9.08 -18.33 5.73
C GLY A 293 8.09 -17.23 5.37
N LEU A 294 6.83 -17.32 5.82
CA LEU A 294 5.75 -16.41 5.43
C LEU A 294 5.33 -15.43 6.55
N ASN A 295 5.59 -15.75 7.82
CA ASN A 295 4.87 -15.10 8.93
C ASN A 295 5.78 -14.44 9.98
N GLU A 296 6.99 -14.04 9.59
CA GLU A 296 7.83 -13.14 10.40
C GLU A 296 7.67 -11.72 9.88
N ALA A 297 6.88 -10.94 10.61
CA ALA A 297 6.62 -9.54 10.28
C ALA A 297 7.16 -8.64 11.39
N TYR A 298 7.91 -7.63 11.00
CA TYR A 298 8.15 -6.45 11.81
C TYR A 298 6.88 -5.61 11.85
N LEU A 299 6.47 -5.19 13.04
CA LEU A 299 5.28 -4.37 13.26
C LEU A 299 5.71 -2.90 13.38
N PRO A 300 5.68 -2.09 12.31
CA PRO A 300 6.22 -0.73 12.32
C PRO A 300 5.39 0.23 13.17
N ASP A 301 4.13 -0.11 13.46
CA ASP A 301 3.21 0.64 14.32
C ASP A 301 3.50 0.43 15.81
N ARG A 302 4.13 -0.69 16.17
CA ARG A 302 4.52 -1.03 17.55
C ARG A 302 6.00 -0.90 17.81
N SER A 303 6.78 -0.84 16.74
CA SER A 303 8.22 -0.66 16.78
C SER A 303 8.55 0.81 16.60
N HIS A 304 9.39 1.37 17.45
CA HIS A 304 9.78 2.77 17.35
C HIS A 304 11.26 2.96 17.62
N TYR A 305 11.84 3.90 16.90
CA TYR A 305 13.19 4.40 17.15
C TYR A 305 13.07 5.71 17.91
N ASP A 306 13.61 5.71 19.12
CA ASP A 306 13.65 6.86 20.01
C ASP A 306 15.00 7.56 19.86
N TYR A 307 14.97 8.84 19.51
CA TYR A 307 16.14 9.70 19.51
C TYR A 307 16.00 10.73 20.61
N LYS A 308 16.89 10.66 21.60
CA LYS A 308 16.84 11.49 22.81
C LYS A 308 18.08 12.36 22.91
N TYR A 309 17.87 13.65 23.16
CA TYR A 309 18.93 14.60 23.48
C TYR A 309 18.48 15.49 24.63
N GLU A 310 19.42 15.85 25.49
CA GLU A 310 19.16 16.68 26.66
C GLU A 310 20.24 17.75 26.74
N ILE A 311 19.81 18.99 26.84
CA ILE A 311 20.69 20.14 27.05
C ILE A 311 20.27 20.87 28.33
N ASN A 312 21.26 21.15 29.18
CA ASN A 312 21.08 22.03 30.31
C ASN A 312 21.00 23.48 29.79
N SER A 313 19.87 24.16 30.00
CA SER A 313 19.72 25.56 29.58
C SER A 313 20.05 26.60 30.64
N SER A 314 20.33 26.20 31.89
CA SER A 314 20.56 27.16 32.99
C SER A 314 21.66 28.18 32.69
N ASP A 315 22.70 27.75 31.97
CA ASP A 315 23.88 28.57 31.69
C ASP A 315 23.64 29.61 30.59
N PHE A 316 22.53 29.48 29.84
CA PHE A 316 22.19 30.36 28.71
C PHE A 316 21.09 31.36 29.03
N LEU A 317 20.41 31.20 30.17
CA LEU A 317 19.31 32.04 30.64
C LEU A 317 19.85 33.17 31.54
N LYS A 318 19.35 34.39 31.34
CA LYS A 318 19.67 35.55 32.19
C LYS A 318 18.54 35.81 33.19
N SER A 319 18.81 36.59 34.24
CA SER A 319 17.75 37.03 35.16
C SER A 319 16.67 37.81 34.39
N GLY A 320 15.40 37.61 34.76
CA GLY A 320 14.23 38.15 34.08
C GLY A 320 13.70 37.28 32.94
N LYS A 321 13.04 37.91 31.96
CA LYS A 321 12.32 37.21 30.89
C LYS A 321 13.24 36.71 29.79
N ASN A 322 13.14 35.41 29.50
CA ASN A 322 13.86 34.76 28.42
C ASN A 322 12.90 34.08 27.43
N PHE A 323 13.34 33.97 26.18
CA PHE A 323 12.67 33.20 25.13
C PHE A 323 13.61 32.15 24.58
N VAL A 324 13.15 30.91 24.51
CA VAL A 324 13.84 29.83 23.83
C VAL A 324 13.13 29.55 22.52
N ILE A 325 13.84 29.72 21.41
CA ILE A 325 13.36 29.45 20.06
C ILE A 325 14.07 28.20 19.55
N ILE A 326 13.29 27.16 19.26
CA ILE A 326 13.79 25.89 18.72
C ILE A 326 13.31 25.77 17.29
N GLN A 327 14.24 25.57 16.36
CA GLN A 327 13.95 25.40 14.93
C GLN A 327 14.53 24.10 14.40
N PHE A 328 13.73 23.33 13.67
CA PHE A 328 14.17 22.10 13.03
C PHE A 328 13.27 21.73 11.85
N GLU A 329 13.83 20.98 10.91
CA GLU A 329 13.11 20.48 9.74
C GLU A 329 13.05 18.96 9.76
N ILE A 330 11.84 18.42 9.70
CA ILE A 330 11.64 16.98 9.50
C ILE A 330 11.24 16.77 8.04
N ASN A 331 12.21 16.33 7.24
CA ASN A 331 12.00 15.97 5.85
C ASN A 331 11.34 14.60 5.80
N SER A 332 10.17 14.44 5.20
CA SER A 332 9.55 13.13 4.91
C SER A 332 9.36 12.94 3.41
N LEU A 333 9.16 11.70 2.96
CA LEU A 333 9.01 11.37 1.52
C LEU A 333 7.91 12.20 0.82
N SER A 334 6.90 12.64 1.56
CA SER A 334 5.75 13.41 1.03
C SER A 334 5.56 14.78 1.67
N ASN A 335 6.31 15.12 2.72
CA ASN A 335 6.07 16.35 3.48
C ASN A 335 7.34 16.84 4.18
N ASN A 336 7.86 17.99 3.77
CA ASN A 336 8.92 18.68 4.49
C ASN A 336 8.27 19.72 5.39
N ARG A 337 8.41 19.53 6.70
CA ARG A 337 7.83 20.44 7.69
C ARG A 337 8.94 21.09 8.48
N ALA A 338 8.99 22.41 8.43
CA ALA A 338 9.77 23.23 9.33
C ALA A 338 8.94 23.52 10.57
N TYR A 339 9.52 23.25 11.74
CA TYR A 339 8.92 23.53 13.03
C TYR A 339 9.69 24.65 13.71
N LYS A 340 8.93 25.60 14.27
CA LYS A 340 9.45 26.65 15.14
C LYS A 340 8.67 26.60 16.44
N VAL A 341 9.31 26.16 17.50
CA VAL A 341 8.76 26.17 18.86
C VAL A 341 9.34 27.37 19.58
N VAL A 342 8.48 28.14 20.23
CA VAL A 342 8.88 29.29 21.04
C VAL A 342 8.29 29.09 22.43
N ASN A 343 9.14 29.14 23.44
CA ASN A 343 8.73 29.06 24.83
C ASN A 343 9.32 30.21 25.63
N GLU A 344 8.55 30.73 26.58
CA GLU A 344 8.98 31.77 27.51
C GLU A 344 9.41 31.12 28.82
N ILE A 345 10.55 31.56 29.35
CA ILE A 345 11.10 31.11 30.63
C ILE A 345 11.48 32.36 31.43
N ASP A 346 10.82 32.57 32.56
CA ASP A 346 11.16 33.65 33.50
C ASP A 346 12.12 33.12 34.57
N VAL A 347 13.14 33.91 34.89
CA VAL A 347 14.16 33.58 35.88
C VAL A 347 14.09 34.61 37.00
N GLU A 348 13.57 34.19 38.15
CA GLU A 348 13.49 35.05 39.33
C GLU A 348 14.81 35.05 40.13
N ASP A 349 15.02 36.09 40.94
CA ASP A 349 16.18 36.31 41.81
C ASP A 349 16.32 35.18 42.86
N GLY A 350 16.89 34.06 42.43
CA GLY A 350 16.99 32.84 43.23
C GLY A 350 17.18 31.53 42.45
N LYS A 351 17.37 31.57 41.12
CA LYS A 351 17.42 30.39 40.22
C LYS A 351 16.12 29.57 40.21
N THR A 352 15.00 30.19 40.54
CA THR A 352 13.66 29.64 40.30
C THR A 352 13.27 29.94 38.86
N PHE A 353 12.81 28.91 38.16
CA PHE A 353 12.47 28.99 36.75
C PHE A 353 10.96 28.82 36.56
N ILE A 354 10.33 29.80 35.92
CA ILE A 354 8.91 29.75 35.58
C ILE A 354 8.81 29.47 34.08
N ILE A 355 8.44 28.24 33.74
CA ILE A 355 8.30 27.78 32.37
C ILE A 355 6.85 27.96 31.94
N ASN A 356 6.59 28.70 30.86
CA ASN A 356 5.22 28.96 30.40
C ASN A 356 4.51 27.66 29.96
N LYS A 357 5.22 26.79 29.23
CA LYS A 357 4.70 25.49 28.82
C LYS A 357 5.76 24.39 28.92
N GLU A 358 5.46 23.34 29.65
CA GLU A 358 6.39 22.23 29.89
C GLU A 358 6.51 21.29 28.69
N GLU A 359 5.46 21.15 27.87
CA GLU A 359 5.41 20.14 26.81
C GLU A 359 4.94 20.71 25.46
N PHE A 360 5.70 20.43 24.40
CA PHE A 360 5.30 20.64 23.01
C PHE A 360 5.38 19.33 22.24
N SER A 361 4.25 18.87 21.70
CA SER A 361 4.16 17.62 20.97
C SER A 361 3.52 17.81 19.59
N SER A 362 3.94 17.01 18.61
CA SER A 362 3.23 16.86 17.33
C SER A 362 3.08 15.39 16.99
N GLY A 363 1.87 15.00 16.54
CA GLY A 363 1.63 13.68 15.95
C GLY A 363 1.03 12.60 16.87
N LYS A 364 0.08 12.94 17.76
CA LYS A 364 -0.82 11.94 18.35
C LYS A 364 -1.80 11.36 17.31
#